data_AF-A0A971Q383-F1
#
_entry.id   AF-A0A971Q383-F1
#
_cell.length_a   1.000
_cell.length_b   1.000
_cell.length_c   1.000
_cell.angle_alpha   90.00
_cell.angle_beta   90.00
_cell.angle_gamma   90.00
#
_symmetry.space_group_name_H-M   'P 1'
#
loop_
_entity.id
_entity.type
_entity.pdbx_description
1 polymer ?
#
loop_
_entity_poly.entity_id
_entity_poly.type
_entity_poly.pdbx_seq_one_letter_code
_entity_poly.pdbx_strand_id
1 'polypeptide(L)'
;MTMPSGLPALTGKIISPGSQKYRMVAKADDEGYQVVAQSNQTGMVYRGTTDAEGVFEIDIPEEEAGNTFMISILGSDGQPVGPVLFGTSGEQGLAGLQVSQEVSLGAIALPDDPTAEAIVPGEDADEGIDALADPNLAVRLNEEGLPVGIASHGKGADALVDSGTEGPAGDRLVDGDEDGLIDMFDADDDGDGLVDDFEVGSTEPGTGVWDHRVNFFMNLKINADRAILYYDGTAEQIAEALKVDTLITLEAVMEPQATRSIASMRALETPGRDYMTLAEKFQDSVDRDNYVNWASVGYYAFDPRSDRFDAFIRPNDVMDAGDTFTVEISFDDGTTEQYSRMINYVFKNIPKLLQYGAGTALTDFDVHDPNINGTDHHPIPLDGEQDLVLVFNPPVDENGDWITGMYYTFTIFYHAADEGTYTVTIPKEAFPDTVVLQSGGTAEVGSYKIDITADCPSGNAAIMLVFAKPQTQ
;
A
#
# COMPACT_ATOMS: atom_id res chain seq x y z
N MET A 1 -0.82 26.69 -41.26
CA MET A 1 0.05 25.66 -40.67
C MET A 1 -0.77 24.38 -40.66
N THR A 2 -0.28 23.29 -41.23
CA THR A 2 -0.87 21.95 -40.97
C THR A 2 -0.30 21.45 -39.67
N MET A 3 -1.14 20.89 -38.80
CA MET A 3 -0.69 20.11 -37.65
C MET A 3 0.18 18.94 -38.14
N PRO A 4 1.17 18.47 -37.36
CA PRO A 4 1.71 17.12 -37.52
C PRO A 4 0.56 16.10 -37.44
N SER A 5 0.68 14.98 -38.16
CA SER A 5 -0.36 13.95 -38.22
C SER A 5 0.08 12.66 -37.52
N GLY A 6 0.52 12.81 -36.26
CA GLY A 6 0.63 11.73 -35.28
C GLY A 6 -0.50 11.84 -34.27
N LEU A 7 -0.78 10.76 -33.54
CA LEU A 7 -1.55 10.84 -32.29
C LEU A 7 -0.64 11.40 -31.18
N PRO A 8 -1.18 11.89 -30.07
CA PRO A 8 -0.38 12.17 -28.88
C PRO A 8 0.25 10.87 -28.36
N ALA A 9 1.53 10.91 -28.00
CA ALA A 9 2.23 9.74 -27.47
C ALA A 9 3.48 10.17 -26.69
N LEU A 10 3.85 9.40 -25.67
CA LEU A 10 5.13 9.51 -24.99
C LEU A 10 6.02 8.35 -25.39
N THR A 11 7.21 8.64 -25.90
CA THR A 11 8.20 7.62 -26.28
C THR A 11 9.52 7.86 -25.57
N GLY A 12 10.34 6.83 -25.46
CA GLY A 12 11.71 6.99 -24.97
C GLY A 12 12.37 5.66 -24.69
N LYS A 13 13.48 5.75 -23.95
CA LYS A 13 14.24 4.59 -23.50
C LYS A 13 14.73 4.79 -22.08
N ILE A 14 14.65 3.73 -21.28
CA ILE A 14 15.36 3.61 -20.01
C ILE A 14 16.73 2.97 -20.26
N ILE A 15 17.78 3.57 -19.68
CA ILE A 15 19.09 2.96 -19.49
C ILE A 15 19.20 2.62 -18.01
N SER A 16 19.27 1.33 -17.69
CA SER A 16 19.37 0.84 -16.31
C SER A 16 20.69 1.23 -15.65
N PRO A 17 20.74 1.32 -14.31
CA PRO A 17 21.94 1.76 -13.58
C PRO A 17 23.17 0.85 -13.83
N GLY A 18 24.37 1.41 -13.64
CA GLY A 18 25.63 0.76 -14.00
C GLY A 18 25.87 0.49 -15.51
N SER A 19 24.86 0.62 -16.38
CA SER A 19 25.01 0.38 -17.82
C SER A 19 25.81 1.47 -18.52
N GLN A 20 26.91 1.09 -19.19
CA GLN A 20 27.74 2.07 -19.91
C GLN A 20 26.98 2.68 -21.11
N LYS A 21 26.68 4.00 -21.06
CA LYS A 21 26.00 4.82 -22.10
C LYS A 21 26.43 4.61 -23.58
N TYR A 22 27.52 3.87 -23.85
CA TYR A 22 28.06 3.64 -25.20
C TYR A 22 28.32 2.16 -25.56
N ARG A 23 27.67 1.19 -24.87
CA ARG A 23 27.70 -0.22 -25.28
C ARG A 23 26.34 -0.90 -25.18
N MET A 24 25.87 -1.42 -26.31
CA MET A 24 24.95 -2.54 -26.35
C MET A 24 25.59 -3.74 -25.64
N VAL A 25 25.20 -3.94 -24.38
CA VAL A 25 25.35 -5.22 -23.68
C VAL A 25 24.00 -5.91 -23.85
N ALA A 26 23.99 -7.07 -24.52
CA ALA A 26 22.86 -7.98 -24.41
C ALA A 26 22.91 -8.63 -23.02
N LYS A 27 22.41 -7.90 -22.02
CA LYS A 27 22.12 -8.43 -20.69
C LYS A 27 20.80 -9.19 -20.83
N ALA A 28 20.78 -10.44 -20.41
CA ALA A 28 19.58 -11.27 -20.44
C ALA A 28 19.09 -11.40 -18.99
N ASP A 29 18.33 -10.40 -18.57
CA ASP A 29 17.51 -10.35 -17.36
C ASP A 29 16.25 -9.58 -17.74
N ASP A 30 15.06 -10.06 -17.37
CA ASP A 30 13.76 -9.54 -17.83
C ASP A 30 13.32 -8.28 -17.05
N GLU A 31 14.22 -7.29 -16.93
CA GLU A 31 14.07 -6.04 -16.16
C GLU A 31 13.13 -5.02 -16.85
N GLY A 32 11.85 -5.37 -16.93
CA GLY A 32 10.80 -4.50 -17.48
C GLY A 32 10.41 -3.36 -16.54
N TYR A 33 11.14 -2.24 -16.59
CA TYR A 33 10.71 -0.96 -16.02
C TYR A 33 9.35 -0.54 -16.57
N GLN A 34 8.57 0.20 -15.78
CA GLN A 34 7.32 0.82 -16.21
C GLN A 34 7.39 2.34 -16.08
N VAL A 35 7.03 3.04 -17.15
CA VAL A 35 6.84 4.48 -17.18
C VAL A 35 5.35 4.74 -17.02
N VAL A 36 4.99 5.58 -16.06
CA VAL A 36 3.61 5.93 -15.71
C VAL A 36 3.42 7.43 -15.97
N ALA A 37 2.40 7.78 -16.74
CA ALA A 37 2.05 9.15 -17.08
C ALA A 37 0.62 9.44 -16.58
N GLN A 38 0.47 10.36 -15.62
CA GLN A 38 -0.81 10.74 -15.03
C GLN A 38 -1.21 12.15 -15.44
N SER A 39 -2.42 12.30 -15.98
CA SER A 39 -2.95 13.58 -16.48
C SER A 39 -3.43 14.48 -15.34
N ASN A 40 -2.82 15.66 -15.16
CA ASN A 40 -3.18 16.60 -14.10
C ASN A 40 -4.51 17.33 -14.33
N GLN A 41 -5.14 17.15 -15.48
CA GLN A 41 -6.48 17.69 -15.76
C GLN A 41 -7.61 16.66 -15.66
N THR A 42 -7.31 15.36 -15.66
CA THR A 42 -8.33 14.29 -15.65
C THR A 42 -8.09 13.19 -14.61
N GLY A 43 -6.91 13.11 -13.99
CA GLY A 43 -6.50 11.99 -13.13
C GLY A 43 -6.25 10.67 -13.89
N MET A 44 -6.38 10.66 -15.22
CA MET A 44 -6.23 9.44 -16.01
C MET A 44 -4.78 8.96 -16.06
N VAL A 45 -4.59 7.66 -15.87
CA VAL A 45 -3.28 7.00 -15.76
C VAL A 45 -2.98 6.18 -17.02
N TYR A 46 -1.86 6.48 -17.66
CA TYR A 46 -1.35 5.77 -18.84
C TYR A 46 0.00 5.12 -18.51
N ARG A 47 0.25 3.92 -19.02
CA ARG A 47 1.41 3.09 -18.64
C ARG A 47 2.10 2.51 -19.86
N GLY A 48 3.43 2.53 -19.87
CA GLY A 48 4.26 1.84 -20.86
C GLY A 48 5.30 0.96 -20.15
N THR A 49 5.35 -0.32 -20.48
CA THR A 49 6.41 -1.23 -20.01
C THR A 49 7.54 -1.27 -21.04
N THR A 50 8.78 -1.23 -20.57
CA THR A 50 9.96 -1.28 -21.43
C THR A 50 10.15 -2.66 -22.08
N ASP A 51 10.62 -2.67 -23.33
CA ASP A 51 11.08 -3.89 -23.99
C ASP A 51 12.48 -4.34 -23.53
N ALA A 52 12.99 -5.45 -24.07
CA ALA A 52 14.32 -5.98 -23.75
C ALA A 52 15.48 -5.06 -24.20
N GLU A 53 15.19 -4.04 -25.01
CA GLU A 53 16.09 -2.97 -25.38
C GLU A 53 15.90 -1.72 -24.50
N GLY A 54 15.00 -1.74 -23.50
CA GLY A 54 14.68 -0.63 -22.60
C GLY A 54 13.75 0.43 -23.20
N VAL A 55 13.19 0.21 -24.39
CA VAL A 55 12.36 1.18 -25.13
C VAL A 55 10.91 1.08 -24.66
N PHE A 56 10.24 2.23 -24.51
CA PHE A 56 8.81 2.30 -24.19
C PHE A 56 8.06 3.24 -25.14
N GLU A 57 6.75 3.00 -25.25
CA GLU A 57 5.77 3.79 -25.99
C GLU A 57 4.47 3.81 -25.17
N ILE A 58 3.89 5.00 -24.99
CA ILE A 58 2.60 5.21 -24.32
C ILE A 58 1.70 5.97 -25.29
N ASP A 59 0.68 5.30 -25.82
CA ASP A 59 -0.42 5.94 -26.57
C ASP A 59 -1.18 6.89 -25.61
N ILE A 60 -1.28 8.17 -25.97
CA ILE A 60 -2.09 9.16 -25.24
C ILE A 60 -3.32 9.50 -26.10
N PRO A 61 -4.56 9.30 -25.61
CA PRO A 61 -5.77 9.51 -26.40
C PRO A 61 -5.94 10.94 -26.96
N GLU A 62 -6.66 11.09 -28.09
CA GLU A 62 -6.88 12.40 -28.73
C GLU A 62 -7.68 13.37 -27.82
N GLU A 63 -8.49 12.83 -26.92
CA GLU A 63 -9.23 13.57 -25.88
C GLU A 63 -8.35 14.15 -24.77
N GLU A 64 -7.13 13.66 -24.56
CA GLU A 64 -6.13 14.21 -23.62
C GLU A 64 -5.15 15.19 -24.30
N ALA A 65 -5.28 15.42 -25.61
CA ALA A 65 -4.30 16.18 -26.39
C ALA A 65 -4.18 17.65 -25.93
N GLY A 66 -3.05 17.98 -25.30
CA GLY A 66 -2.74 19.29 -24.73
C GLY A 66 -2.79 19.35 -23.20
N ASN A 67 -3.12 18.24 -22.53
CA ASN A 67 -3.03 18.12 -21.08
C ASN A 67 -1.57 18.01 -20.61
N THR A 68 -1.37 18.27 -19.32
CA THR A 68 -0.10 18.20 -18.60
C THR A 68 -0.02 16.85 -17.89
N PHE A 69 1.07 16.12 -18.11
CA PHE A 69 1.31 14.84 -17.49
C PHE A 69 2.47 14.95 -16.49
N MET A 70 2.28 14.40 -15.29
CA MET A 70 3.41 13.99 -14.45
C MET A 70 3.88 12.62 -14.94
N ILE A 71 5.20 12.43 -15.05
CA ILE A 71 5.80 11.21 -15.60
C ILE A 71 6.74 10.61 -14.58
N SER A 72 6.34 9.48 -14.00
CA SER A 72 7.07 8.76 -12.94
C SER A 72 7.51 7.39 -13.42
N ILE A 73 8.62 6.91 -12.88
CA ILE A 73 9.23 5.63 -13.28
C ILE A 73 9.13 4.64 -12.11
N LEU A 74 8.58 3.46 -12.37
CA LEU A 74 8.72 2.29 -11.52
C LEU A 74 9.94 1.47 -11.94
N GLY A 75 10.72 1.03 -10.97
CA GLY A 75 11.85 0.12 -11.12
C GLY A 75 11.41 -1.25 -11.63
N SER A 76 12.36 -2.07 -12.04
CA SER A 76 12.10 -3.46 -12.45
C SER A 76 11.61 -4.36 -11.29
N ASP A 77 11.86 -3.94 -10.05
CA ASP A 77 11.33 -4.50 -8.80
C ASP A 77 9.88 -4.08 -8.49
N GLY A 78 9.40 -2.99 -9.10
CA GLY A 78 8.08 -2.41 -8.84
C GLY A 78 8.08 -1.28 -7.81
N GLN A 79 9.23 -0.69 -7.47
CA GLN A 79 9.29 0.48 -6.58
C GLN A 79 9.32 1.81 -7.35
N PRO A 80 8.73 2.90 -6.83
CA PRO A 80 8.87 4.22 -7.45
C PRO A 80 10.32 4.71 -7.36
N VAL A 81 10.91 5.00 -8.52
CA VAL A 81 12.25 5.59 -8.66
C VAL A 81 12.18 7.12 -8.61
N GLY A 82 11.01 7.70 -8.88
CA GLY A 82 10.74 9.14 -8.86
C GLY A 82 10.22 9.70 -10.19
N PRO A 83 10.03 11.04 -10.27
CA PRO A 83 9.52 11.75 -11.43
C PRO A 83 10.64 12.14 -12.40
N VAL A 84 10.30 12.32 -13.68
CA VAL A 84 11.19 12.94 -14.66
C VAL A 84 11.11 14.46 -14.51
N LEU A 85 12.22 15.12 -14.15
CA LEU A 85 12.27 16.59 -14.05
C LEU A 85 12.68 17.23 -15.38
N PHE A 86 11.82 18.12 -15.88
CA PHE A 86 12.00 18.87 -17.13
C PHE A 86 12.69 20.22 -16.94
N GLY A 87 12.89 20.65 -15.69
CA GLY A 87 13.57 21.90 -15.34
C GLY A 87 13.42 22.25 -13.86
N THR A 88 13.71 23.50 -13.51
CA THR A 88 13.59 24.05 -12.16
C THR A 88 13.04 25.48 -12.18
N SER A 89 12.12 25.81 -11.28
CA SER A 89 11.56 27.16 -11.10
C SER A 89 11.86 27.68 -9.70
N GLY A 90 12.99 28.38 -9.56
CA GLY A 90 13.47 28.84 -8.25
C GLY A 90 14.09 27.68 -7.47
N GLU A 91 13.41 27.25 -6.41
CA GLU A 91 13.82 26.14 -5.52
C GLU A 91 12.96 24.87 -5.76
N GLN A 92 11.95 24.93 -6.64
CA GLN A 92 11.12 23.79 -7.05
C GLN A 92 11.62 23.15 -8.37
N GLY A 93 11.43 21.85 -8.51
CA GLY A 93 11.57 21.11 -9.77
C GLY A 93 10.31 21.20 -10.63
N LEU A 94 10.41 21.02 -11.95
CA LEU A 94 9.26 20.98 -12.86
C LEU A 94 9.03 19.55 -13.34
N ALA A 95 7.99 18.88 -12.84
CA ALA A 95 7.66 17.49 -13.18
C ALA A 95 6.56 17.36 -14.25
N GLY A 96 5.77 18.41 -14.47
CA GLY A 96 4.73 18.41 -15.50
C GLY A 96 5.24 18.64 -16.93
N LEU A 97 4.78 17.83 -17.87
CA LEU A 97 5.05 17.94 -19.31
C LEU A 97 3.74 18.10 -20.12
N GLN A 98 3.61 19.14 -20.93
CA GLN A 98 2.44 19.31 -21.82
C GLN A 98 2.55 18.45 -23.09
N VAL A 99 1.67 17.46 -23.23
CA VAL A 99 1.67 16.50 -24.36
C VAL A 99 0.54 16.81 -25.33
N SER A 100 0.88 17.37 -26.50
CA SER A 100 -0.08 17.74 -27.56
C SER A 100 0.15 17.04 -28.92
N GLN A 101 1.14 16.17 -28.97
CA GLN A 101 1.61 15.38 -30.12
C GLN A 101 2.52 14.25 -29.58
N GLU A 102 3.10 13.45 -30.46
CA GLU A 102 4.26 12.60 -30.14
C GLU A 102 5.40 13.45 -29.54
N VAL A 103 5.92 13.02 -28.39
CA VAL A 103 7.10 13.61 -27.70
C VAL A 103 8.03 12.48 -27.26
N SER A 104 9.33 12.63 -27.55
CA SER A 104 10.36 11.71 -27.10
C SER A 104 11.15 12.24 -25.92
N LEU A 105 11.15 11.48 -24.81
CA LEU A 105 11.96 11.75 -23.62
C LEU A 105 13.44 11.37 -23.81
N GLY A 106 13.82 10.85 -24.99
CA GLY A 106 15.17 10.36 -25.28
C GLY A 106 15.54 9.12 -24.47
N ALA A 107 16.84 8.88 -24.33
CA ALA A 107 17.40 7.82 -23.50
C ALA A 107 17.69 8.32 -22.08
N ILE A 108 16.66 8.26 -21.22
CA ILE A 108 16.74 8.53 -19.78
C ILE A 108 17.76 7.56 -19.16
N ALA A 109 18.75 8.09 -18.44
CA ALA A 109 19.67 7.29 -17.66
C ALA A 109 19.23 7.31 -16.20
N LEU A 110 18.87 6.15 -15.64
CA LEU A 110 18.54 6.05 -14.23
C LEU A 110 19.82 6.07 -13.38
N PRO A 111 19.79 6.72 -12.20
CA PRO A 111 20.92 6.77 -11.29
C PRO A 111 21.13 5.43 -10.58
N ASP A 112 22.35 5.18 -10.09
CA ASP A 112 22.66 4.03 -9.22
C ASP A 112 21.93 4.13 -7.86
N ASP A 113 21.44 5.31 -7.49
CA ASP A 113 20.68 5.65 -6.28
C ASP A 113 19.79 6.88 -6.57
N PRO A 114 18.44 6.76 -6.57
CA PRO A 114 17.56 7.89 -6.87
C PRO A 114 17.50 8.94 -5.76
N THR A 115 17.99 8.61 -4.55
CA THR A 115 18.16 9.56 -3.44
C THR A 115 19.44 10.41 -3.57
N ALA A 116 20.20 10.24 -4.67
CA ALA A 116 21.49 10.92 -4.88
C ALA A 116 21.62 11.68 -6.22
N GLU A 117 20.78 11.42 -7.24
CA GLU A 117 20.82 12.11 -8.55
C GLU A 117 19.42 12.12 -9.19
N ALA A 118 18.98 13.27 -9.70
CA ALA A 118 17.62 13.44 -10.23
C ALA A 118 17.43 12.81 -11.62
N ILE A 119 16.26 12.23 -11.86
CA ILE A 119 15.86 11.72 -13.17
C ILE A 119 15.53 12.89 -14.10
N VAL A 120 16.10 12.91 -15.29
CA VAL A 120 15.89 13.95 -16.32
C VAL A 120 15.79 13.31 -17.72
N PRO A 121 15.20 14.00 -18.72
CA PRO A 121 15.20 13.54 -20.11
C PRO A 121 16.60 13.26 -20.67
N GLY A 122 16.68 12.37 -21.66
CA GLY A 122 17.94 12.02 -22.32
C GLY A 122 18.59 13.17 -23.08
N GLU A 123 19.91 13.09 -23.28
CA GLU A 123 20.69 14.04 -24.11
C GLU A 123 20.24 14.04 -25.60
N ASP A 124 19.41 13.08 -25.99
CA ASP A 124 18.81 12.85 -27.30
C ASP A 124 17.27 12.94 -27.31
N ALA A 125 16.66 13.56 -26.28
CA ALA A 125 15.26 13.96 -26.26
C ALA A 125 14.92 15.04 -27.32
N ASP A 126 13.63 15.31 -27.53
CA ASP A 126 13.18 16.28 -28.54
C ASP A 126 13.69 17.72 -28.31
N GLU A 127 14.04 18.42 -29.40
CA GLU A 127 14.57 19.79 -29.36
C GLU A 127 13.50 20.77 -28.84
N GLY A 128 13.67 21.19 -27.58
CA GLY A 128 12.75 22.12 -26.90
C GLY A 128 11.79 21.46 -25.90
N ILE A 129 12.06 20.23 -25.44
CA ILE A 129 11.28 19.57 -24.38
C ILE A 129 11.22 20.39 -23.07
N ASP A 130 12.25 21.19 -22.78
CA ASP A 130 12.29 22.16 -21.67
C ASP A 130 11.22 23.26 -21.80
N ALA A 131 10.82 23.60 -23.04
CA ALA A 131 9.75 24.55 -23.31
C ALA A 131 8.34 23.92 -23.30
N LEU A 132 8.23 22.61 -23.05
CA LEU A 132 6.97 21.90 -22.79
C LEU A 132 6.71 21.68 -21.29
N ALA A 133 7.67 22.04 -20.42
CA ALA A 133 7.52 21.95 -18.98
C ALA A 133 6.41 22.90 -18.46
N ASP A 134 5.49 22.38 -17.64
CA ASP A 134 4.40 23.17 -17.06
C ASP A 134 4.85 23.80 -15.73
N PRO A 135 4.95 25.14 -15.62
CA PRO A 135 5.39 25.81 -14.40
C PRO A 135 4.36 25.78 -13.26
N ASN A 136 3.18 25.19 -13.47
CA ASN A 136 2.14 25.05 -12.44
C ASN A 136 2.15 23.65 -11.76
N LEU A 137 2.82 22.67 -12.36
CA LEU A 137 3.00 21.32 -11.82
C LEU A 137 4.50 21.13 -11.47
N ALA A 138 4.81 21.55 -10.26
CA ALA A 138 6.15 21.73 -9.74
C ALA A 138 6.27 21.12 -8.34
N VAL A 139 7.45 20.58 -8.03
CA VAL A 139 7.72 19.72 -6.87
C VAL A 139 8.77 20.37 -5.96
N ARG A 140 8.66 20.16 -4.66
CA ARG A 140 9.64 20.58 -3.64
C ARG A 140 10.93 19.78 -3.81
N LEU A 141 12.07 20.43 -3.59
CA LEU A 141 13.39 19.81 -3.67
C LEU A 141 14.16 20.00 -2.36
N ASN A 142 15.02 19.04 -2.02
CA ASN A 142 16.00 19.15 -0.93
C ASN A 142 17.19 20.05 -1.31
N GLU A 143 18.16 20.25 -0.39
CA GLU A 143 19.35 21.09 -0.64
C GLU A 143 20.23 20.58 -1.82
N GLU A 144 20.15 19.28 -2.13
CA GLU A 144 20.81 18.61 -3.25
C GLU A 144 20.08 18.79 -4.60
N GLY A 145 18.81 19.25 -4.59
CA GLY A 145 18.00 19.46 -5.80
C GLY A 145 17.20 18.23 -6.25
N LEU A 146 16.87 17.32 -5.33
CA LEU A 146 16.11 16.10 -5.57
C LEU A 146 14.72 16.20 -4.93
N PRO A 147 13.65 15.61 -5.52
CA PRO A 147 12.32 15.58 -4.92
C PRO A 147 12.33 14.91 -3.54
N VAL A 148 11.61 15.50 -2.59
CA VAL A 148 11.75 15.16 -1.16
C VAL A 148 11.14 13.80 -0.79
N GLY A 149 10.11 13.35 -1.51
CA GLY A 149 9.42 12.08 -1.24
C GLY A 149 10.23 10.81 -1.49
N ILE A 150 11.13 10.85 -2.48
CA ILE A 150 11.82 9.67 -3.02
C ILE A 150 12.58 8.89 -1.94
N ALA A 151 13.11 9.57 -0.93
CA ALA A 151 13.95 8.97 0.11
C ALA A 151 13.20 8.08 1.12
N SER A 152 11.88 8.22 1.23
CA SER A 152 11.04 7.55 2.22
C SER A 152 9.74 6.96 1.66
N HIS A 153 9.49 7.11 0.36
CA HIS A 153 8.19 6.88 -0.29
C HIS A 153 7.10 7.84 0.22
N GLY A 154 7.47 9.10 0.44
CA GLY A 154 6.58 10.23 0.72
C GLY A 154 6.21 10.47 2.18
N LYS A 155 6.38 9.49 3.06
CA LYS A 155 6.19 9.71 4.50
C LYS A 155 7.33 10.51 5.15
N GLY A 156 6.95 11.27 6.19
CA GLY A 156 7.88 11.69 7.24
C GLY A 156 8.46 13.10 7.10
N ALA A 157 9.34 13.46 8.04
CA ALA A 157 9.60 14.86 8.43
C ALA A 157 10.11 15.82 7.33
N ASP A 158 10.73 15.31 6.26
CA ASP A 158 11.22 16.11 5.14
C ASP A 158 10.20 16.23 3.99
N ALA A 159 9.17 15.37 3.98
CA ALA A 159 8.03 15.42 3.07
C ALA A 159 6.83 16.19 3.65
N LEU A 160 6.66 16.29 4.97
CA LEU A 160 5.54 17.03 5.59
C LEU A 160 5.31 18.44 5.02
N VAL A 161 4.05 18.78 4.74
CA VAL A 161 3.62 20.14 4.40
C VAL A 161 3.34 20.95 5.67
N ASP A 162 3.89 22.17 5.73
CA ASP A 162 3.73 23.05 6.90
C ASP A 162 2.24 23.39 7.10
N SER A 163 1.66 23.00 8.25
CA SER A 163 0.20 22.91 8.42
C SER A 163 -0.55 24.22 8.08
N GLY A 164 -1.48 24.14 7.12
CA GLY A 164 -2.16 25.31 6.55
C GLY A 164 -1.51 25.88 5.28
N THR A 165 -0.55 25.15 4.70
CA THR A 165 -0.05 25.36 3.32
C THR A 165 -0.66 24.34 2.34
N GLU A 166 -1.69 23.60 2.75
CA GLU A 166 -2.59 22.79 1.92
C GLU A 166 -2.75 23.41 0.52
N GLY A 167 -2.35 22.69 -0.52
CA GLY A 167 -2.66 23.05 -1.89
C GLY A 167 -4.18 23.21 -2.04
N PRO A 168 -4.70 24.13 -2.88
CA PRO A 168 -6.13 24.24 -3.10
C PRO A 168 -6.66 22.94 -3.72
N ALA A 169 -7.23 22.06 -2.89
CA ALA A 169 -7.73 20.72 -3.21
C ALA A 169 -8.81 20.76 -4.30
N GLY A 170 -8.37 20.77 -5.56
CA GLY A 170 -9.21 21.03 -6.73
C GLY A 170 -8.49 21.57 -7.99
N ASP A 171 -7.23 22.01 -7.91
CA ASP A 171 -6.40 22.37 -9.09
C ASP A 171 -5.21 21.41 -9.34
N ARG A 172 -5.06 20.35 -8.55
CA ARG A 172 -4.07 19.25 -8.70
C ARG A 172 -4.74 17.90 -8.44
N LEU A 173 -4.32 16.86 -9.18
CA LEU A 173 -4.92 15.53 -9.19
C LEU A 173 -3.88 14.39 -9.34
N VAL A 174 -2.61 14.68 -9.05
CA VAL A 174 -1.46 13.79 -9.36
C VAL A 174 -0.29 13.86 -8.40
N ASP A 175 -0.15 14.95 -7.65
CA ASP A 175 0.92 15.25 -6.69
C ASP A 175 0.30 16.33 -5.78
N GLY A 176 -0.31 15.88 -4.68
CA GLY A 176 -1.11 16.73 -3.79
C GLY A 176 -0.27 17.69 -2.95
N ASP A 177 0.79 17.17 -2.34
CA ASP A 177 1.61 17.83 -1.33
C ASP A 177 2.88 18.51 -1.90
N GLU A 178 3.20 18.27 -3.18
CA GLU A 178 4.43 18.65 -3.91
C GLU A 178 5.71 17.87 -3.53
N ASP A 179 5.69 16.62 -3.04
CA ASP A 179 6.94 15.88 -2.72
C ASP A 179 7.68 15.35 -3.98
N GLY A 180 6.94 15.20 -5.09
CA GLY A 180 7.39 14.71 -6.39
C GLY A 180 7.21 13.22 -6.69
N LEU A 181 6.65 12.44 -5.79
CA LEU A 181 5.94 11.19 -6.11
C LEU A 181 4.61 11.55 -6.79
N ILE A 182 3.80 10.53 -7.10
CA ILE A 182 2.42 10.75 -7.56
C ILE A 182 1.48 10.03 -6.64
N ASP A 183 0.27 10.56 -6.40
CA ASP A 183 -0.65 10.13 -5.33
C ASP A 183 -0.90 8.60 -5.25
N MET A 184 -0.71 7.84 -6.34
CA MET A 184 -0.86 6.37 -6.35
C MET A 184 0.39 5.58 -5.89
N PHE A 185 1.53 6.28 -5.73
CA PHE A 185 2.87 5.83 -5.33
C PHE A 185 3.44 6.71 -4.21
N ASP A 186 2.55 7.28 -3.40
CA ASP A 186 2.84 8.15 -2.25
C ASP A 186 2.22 7.50 -0.98
N ALA A 187 2.78 7.80 0.18
CA ALA A 187 2.38 7.31 1.49
C ALA A 187 1.75 8.38 2.41
N ASP A 188 1.71 9.64 1.97
CA ASP A 188 1.32 10.81 2.78
C ASP A 188 0.75 11.89 1.81
N ASP A 189 -0.23 11.56 0.94
CA ASP A 189 -0.50 12.31 -0.33
C ASP A 189 -1.10 13.73 -0.19
N ASP A 190 -1.37 14.20 1.04
CA ASP A 190 -1.59 15.62 1.36
C ASP A 190 -0.54 16.25 2.32
N GLY A 191 0.40 15.44 2.80
CA GLY A 191 1.56 15.83 3.60
C GLY A 191 1.28 16.18 5.06
N ASP A 192 0.14 15.79 5.64
CA ASP A 192 -0.20 16.10 7.04
C ASP A 192 0.59 15.28 8.08
N GLY A 193 1.22 14.17 7.67
CA GLY A 193 2.05 13.30 8.52
C GLY A 193 1.32 12.08 9.08
N LEU A 194 0.15 11.75 8.53
CA LEU A 194 -0.58 10.52 8.77
C LEU A 194 -0.37 9.58 7.60
N VAL A 195 0.50 8.58 7.77
CA VAL A 195 0.69 7.53 6.76
C VAL A 195 -0.61 6.74 6.59
N ASP A 196 -1.26 6.99 5.46
CA ASP A 196 -2.57 6.49 5.06
C ASP A 196 -2.48 5.98 3.61
N ASP A 197 -3.60 5.47 3.06
CA ASP A 197 -3.74 5.00 1.67
C ASP A 197 -5.01 5.58 1.02
N PHE A 198 -5.76 6.42 1.74
CA PHE A 198 -7.10 6.88 1.40
C PHE A 198 -7.44 8.26 1.99
N GLU A 199 -6.57 9.25 1.77
CA GLU A 199 -7.04 10.63 1.61
C GLU A 199 -8.20 10.64 0.61
N VAL A 200 -9.33 11.23 1.02
CA VAL A 200 -10.58 11.22 0.24
C VAL A 200 -10.51 12.33 -0.82
N GLY A 201 -9.51 12.22 -1.71
CA GLY A 201 -9.15 13.23 -2.71
C GLY A 201 -8.70 12.67 -4.06
N SER A 202 -7.76 11.73 -4.09
CA SER A 202 -6.88 11.47 -5.25
C SER A 202 -7.01 10.09 -5.92
N THR A 203 -7.20 9.01 -5.14
CA THR A 203 -6.68 7.67 -5.51
C THR A 203 -7.45 6.86 -6.58
N GLU A 204 -8.43 7.44 -7.29
CA GLU A 204 -9.12 6.83 -8.46
C GLU A 204 -9.35 7.88 -9.58
N PRO A 205 -9.37 7.50 -10.88
CA PRO A 205 -9.21 8.45 -11.98
C PRO A 205 -10.43 9.34 -12.28
N GLY A 206 -10.35 10.60 -11.87
CA GLY A 206 -11.21 11.71 -12.33
C GLY A 206 -12.39 12.07 -11.43
N THR A 207 -13.11 13.16 -11.74
CA THR A 207 -14.22 13.66 -10.90
C THR A 207 -15.54 12.89 -11.14
N GLY A 208 -15.46 11.56 -11.11
CA GLY A 208 -16.48 10.64 -11.59
C GLY A 208 -17.54 10.21 -10.57
N VAL A 209 -18.42 9.29 -11.01
CA VAL A 209 -19.26 8.47 -10.13
C VAL A 209 -18.71 7.06 -10.21
N TRP A 210 -18.11 6.59 -9.12
CA TRP A 210 -17.36 5.34 -9.09
C TRP A 210 -18.23 4.10 -9.29
N ASP A 211 -17.77 3.19 -10.14
CA ASP A 211 -18.38 1.86 -10.34
C ASP A 211 -17.97 0.87 -9.23
N HIS A 212 -16.83 1.09 -8.61
CA HIS A 212 -16.22 0.20 -7.62
C HIS A 212 -15.24 0.99 -6.75
N ARG A 213 -14.55 0.32 -5.83
CA ARG A 213 -13.36 0.84 -5.15
C ARG A 213 -12.31 -0.25 -4.99
N VAL A 214 -11.04 0.04 -5.25
CA VAL A 214 -9.93 -0.91 -5.08
C VAL A 214 -9.25 -0.74 -3.73
N ASN A 215 -9.26 -1.80 -2.89
CA ASN A 215 -8.60 -1.82 -1.59
C ASN A 215 -7.42 -2.82 -1.59
N PHE A 216 -6.30 -2.43 -1.00
CA PHE A 216 -5.21 -3.31 -0.57
C PHE A 216 -5.32 -3.54 0.93
N PHE A 217 -4.94 -4.71 1.44
CA PHE A 217 -4.94 -5.03 2.88
C PHE A 217 -3.74 -5.89 3.27
N MET A 218 -2.73 -5.30 3.91
CA MET A 218 -1.68 -6.07 4.59
C MET A 218 -2.17 -6.57 5.95
N ASN A 219 -2.12 -7.86 6.20
CA ASN A 219 -2.73 -8.50 7.37
C ASN A 219 -1.69 -9.34 8.12
N LEU A 220 -1.18 -8.82 9.25
CA LEU A 220 -0.28 -9.54 10.15
C LEU A 220 -1.05 -9.91 11.41
N LYS A 221 -1.61 -11.13 11.45
CA LYS A 221 -2.46 -11.62 12.55
C LYS A 221 -2.04 -13.01 13.00
N ILE A 222 -1.61 -13.13 14.26
CA ILE A 222 -0.97 -14.34 14.82
C ILE A 222 -1.76 -14.93 16.01
N ASN A 223 -1.22 -15.98 16.67
CA ASN A 223 -1.88 -16.75 17.74
C ASN A 223 -0.89 -17.08 18.89
N ALA A 224 -1.39 -17.10 20.14
CA ALA A 224 -0.80 -16.63 21.42
C ALA A 224 0.52 -17.27 21.88
N ASP A 225 0.96 -18.24 21.10
CA ASP A 225 2.24 -18.93 21.21
C ASP A 225 3.32 -18.29 20.30
N ARG A 226 2.99 -17.27 19.48
CA ARG A 226 3.91 -16.66 18.47
C ARG A 226 4.46 -15.29 18.84
N ALA A 227 3.76 -14.45 19.59
CA ALA A 227 4.18 -13.11 20.01
C ALA A 227 5.47 -13.15 20.83
N ILE A 228 5.77 -14.25 21.50
CA ILE A 228 7.09 -14.51 22.13
C ILE A 228 8.23 -14.25 21.11
N LEU A 229 8.04 -14.64 19.85
CA LEU A 229 8.99 -14.44 18.75
C LEU A 229 9.13 -12.98 18.32
N TYR A 230 8.02 -12.24 18.32
CA TYR A 230 7.95 -10.84 17.91
C TYR A 230 8.29 -9.85 19.04
N TYR A 231 8.08 -10.27 20.28
CA TYR A 231 8.37 -9.50 21.48
C TYR A 231 9.87 -9.50 21.78
N ASP A 232 10.51 -10.69 21.76
CA ASP A 232 11.87 -10.88 22.27
C ASP A 232 12.78 -11.71 21.34
N GLY A 233 12.35 -12.03 20.12
CA GLY A 233 13.17 -12.71 19.11
C GLY A 233 14.21 -11.80 18.46
N THR A 234 15.16 -12.40 17.74
CA THR A 234 16.13 -11.66 16.91
C THR A 234 15.50 -11.16 15.61
N ALA A 235 16.05 -10.11 15.01
CA ALA A 235 15.55 -9.53 13.77
C ALA A 235 15.47 -10.58 12.64
N GLU A 236 16.46 -11.48 12.56
CA GLU A 236 16.50 -12.59 11.60
C GLU A 236 15.38 -13.62 11.83
N GLN A 237 14.97 -13.84 13.09
CA GLN A 237 13.85 -14.72 13.42
C GLN A 237 12.49 -14.09 13.10
N ILE A 238 12.35 -12.78 13.35
CA ILE A 238 11.14 -12.02 13.02
C ILE A 238 10.98 -11.92 11.50
N ALA A 239 12.06 -11.62 10.78
CA ALA A 239 12.06 -11.57 9.31
C ALA A 239 11.63 -12.91 8.67
N GLU A 240 12.09 -14.06 9.18
CA GLU A 240 11.66 -15.37 8.66
C GLU A 240 10.20 -15.70 9.02
N ALA A 241 9.66 -15.17 10.13
CA ALA A 241 8.26 -15.34 10.52
C ALA A 241 7.29 -14.51 9.66
N LEU A 242 7.65 -13.26 9.33
CA LEU A 242 6.83 -12.37 8.50
C LEU A 242 6.47 -12.98 7.13
N LYS A 243 7.36 -13.79 6.55
CA LYS A 243 7.13 -14.52 5.27
C LYS A 243 5.96 -15.50 5.30
N VAL A 244 5.58 -15.96 6.49
CA VAL A 244 4.53 -16.97 6.67
C VAL A 244 3.32 -16.47 7.46
N ASP A 245 3.48 -15.40 8.23
CA ASP A 245 2.45 -14.81 9.11
C ASP A 245 1.79 -13.57 8.52
N THR A 246 2.45 -12.87 7.58
CA THR A 246 1.82 -11.78 6.82
C THR A 246 1.03 -12.35 5.65
N LEU A 247 -0.21 -11.91 5.53
CA LEU A 247 -1.08 -12.14 4.38
C LEU A 247 -1.37 -10.81 3.67
N ILE A 248 -1.61 -10.89 2.37
CA ILE A 248 -2.09 -9.79 1.55
C ILE A 248 -3.53 -10.14 1.16
N THR A 249 -4.45 -9.18 1.26
CA THR A 249 -5.72 -9.24 0.56
C THR A 249 -5.78 -8.08 -0.42
N LEU A 250 -6.04 -8.34 -1.69
CA LEU A 250 -6.50 -7.30 -2.61
C LEU A 250 -7.98 -7.56 -2.90
N GLU A 251 -8.77 -6.49 -2.99
CA GLU A 251 -10.17 -6.58 -3.42
C GLU A 251 -10.62 -5.38 -4.25
N ALA A 252 -11.61 -5.60 -5.10
CA ALA A 252 -12.35 -4.55 -5.79
C ALA A 252 -13.84 -4.70 -5.46
N VAL A 253 -14.39 -3.74 -4.72
CA VAL A 253 -15.77 -3.77 -4.19
C VAL A 253 -16.70 -2.98 -5.09
N MET A 254 -17.85 -3.55 -5.47
CA MET A 254 -18.86 -2.86 -6.28
C MET A 254 -19.53 -1.74 -5.48
N GLU A 255 -19.56 -0.54 -6.04
CA GLU A 255 -20.16 0.62 -5.38
C GLU A 255 -21.70 0.67 -5.59
N PRO A 256 -22.51 1.15 -4.63
CA PRO A 256 -23.98 1.14 -4.74
C PRO A 256 -24.55 1.99 -5.90
N GLN A 257 -23.75 2.91 -6.43
CA GLN A 257 -24.07 3.83 -7.53
C GLN A 257 -23.55 3.35 -8.89
N ALA A 258 -22.96 2.15 -8.98
CA ALA A 258 -22.29 1.65 -10.16
C ALA A 258 -23.16 1.61 -11.43
N THR A 259 -22.52 1.91 -12.55
CA THR A 259 -23.08 1.94 -13.91
C THR A 259 -22.62 0.74 -14.75
N ARG A 260 -21.44 0.19 -14.45
CA ARG A 260 -20.87 -1.07 -14.97
C ARG A 260 -20.75 -2.11 -13.85
N SER A 261 -20.54 -3.37 -14.21
CA SER A 261 -20.23 -4.46 -13.27
C SER A 261 -18.82 -5.00 -13.54
N ILE A 262 -18.05 -5.33 -12.50
CA ILE A 262 -16.79 -6.08 -12.69
C ILE A 262 -17.12 -7.48 -13.20
N ALA A 263 -16.53 -7.86 -14.34
CA ALA A 263 -16.63 -9.18 -14.94
C ALA A 263 -15.47 -10.11 -14.55
N SER A 264 -14.26 -9.55 -14.38
CA SER A 264 -13.08 -10.26 -13.88
C SER A 264 -12.00 -9.30 -13.38
N MET A 265 -11.20 -9.76 -12.43
CA MET A 265 -10.04 -9.04 -11.87
C MET A 265 -8.82 -9.97 -11.81
N ARG A 266 -7.64 -9.44 -12.14
CA ARG A 266 -6.34 -10.12 -12.06
C ARG A 266 -5.23 -9.18 -11.61
N ALA A 267 -4.20 -9.70 -10.96
CA ALA A 267 -2.96 -8.93 -10.77
C ALA A 267 -2.10 -9.00 -12.04
N LEU A 268 -1.25 -8.00 -12.23
CA LEU A 268 -0.18 -8.00 -13.22
C LEU A 268 1.14 -8.41 -12.56
N GLU A 269 2.00 -9.07 -13.33
CA GLU A 269 3.27 -9.66 -12.86
C GLU A 269 4.44 -8.67 -12.91
N THR A 270 4.28 -7.53 -13.60
CA THR A 270 5.36 -6.61 -13.95
C THR A 270 4.94 -5.13 -13.90
N PRO A 271 5.77 -4.23 -13.35
CA PRO A 271 6.95 -4.53 -12.54
C PRO A 271 6.53 -5.09 -11.16
N GLY A 272 7.37 -5.89 -10.52
CA GLY A 272 7.01 -6.51 -9.24
C GLY A 272 8.03 -7.54 -8.75
N ARG A 273 8.14 -7.69 -7.44
CA ARG A 273 9.16 -8.53 -6.79
C ARG A 273 8.89 -10.04 -6.89
N ASP A 274 10.00 -10.82 -6.86
CA ASP A 274 10.02 -12.29 -6.87
C ASP A 274 9.03 -12.96 -5.90
N TYR A 275 8.75 -12.35 -4.73
CA TYR A 275 7.83 -12.91 -3.74
C TYR A 275 6.40 -13.11 -4.26
N MET A 276 6.00 -12.39 -5.32
CA MET A 276 4.70 -12.48 -5.99
C MET A 276 4.60 -13.70 -6.91
N THR A 277 5.65 -13.98 -7.70
CA THR A 277 5.65 -15.09 -8.68
C THR A 277 5.54 -16.45 -8.00
N LEU A 278 6.13 -16.56 -6.80
CA LEU A 278 6.11 -17.74 -5.96
C LEU A 278 4.98 -17.74 -4.91
N ALA A 279 4.20 -16.66 -4.79
CA ALA A 279 3.16 -16.51 -3.79
C ALA A 279 2.07 -17.61 -3.85
N GLU A 280 1.40 -17.84 -2.72
CA GLU A 280 0.34 -18.83 -2.58
C GLU A 280 -1.01 -18.17 -2.31
N LYS A 281 -2.01 -18.43 -3.16
CA LYS A 281 -3.40 -18.02 -2.94
C LYS A 281 -4.13 -19.06 -2.09
N PHE A 282 -5.02 -18.61 -1.21
CA PHE A 282 -5.98 -19.48 -0.53
C PHE A 282 -6.89 -20.18 -1.57
N GLN A 283 -7.17 -21.47 -1.39
CA GLN A 283 -8.07 -22.19 -2.31
C GLN A 283 -9.56 -21.95 -2.02
N ASP A 284 -9.90 -21.66 -0.77
CA ASP A 284 -11.19 -21.10 -0.35
C ASP A 284 -10.97 -20.15 0.85
N SER A 285 -11.57 -18.97 0.79
CA SER A 285 -11.80 -18.05 1.91
C SER A 285 -12.20 -18.70 3.26
N VAL A 286 -12.91 -19.82 3.21
CA VAL A 286 -13.41 -20.58 4.37
C VAL A 286 -12.42 -21.64 4.85
N ASP A 287 -11.53 -22.12 3.98
CA ASP A 287 -10.54 -23.17 4.26
C ASP A 287 -9.11 -22.59 4.17
N ARG A 288 -8.74 -21.89 5.24
CA ARG A 288 -7.48 -21.13 5.37
C ARG A 288 -6.22 -22.01 5.50
N ASP A 289 -6.39 -23.33 5.52
CA ASP A 289 -5.29 -24.31 5.59
C ASP A 289 -4.86 -24.81 4.20
N ASN A 290 -5.65 -24.56 3.14
CA ASN A 290 -5.39 -25.07 1.79
C ASN A 290 -4.97 -23.98 0.80
N TYR A 291 -3.80 -24.18 0.19
CA TYR A 291 -3.08 -23.19 -0.61
C TYR A 291 -2.76 -23.71 -2.02
N VAL A 292 -2.70 -22.80 -2.99
CA VAL A 292 -2.25 -23.07 -4.36
C VAL A 292 -1.29 -21.98 -4.83
N ASN A 293 -0.22 -22.33 -5.55
CA ASN A 293 0.67 -21.33 -6.15
C ASN A 293 -0.15 -20.40 -7.08
N TRP A 294 -0.08 -19.09 -6.84
CA TRP A 294 -1.01 -18.12 -7.40
C TRP A 294 -0.80 -17.89 -8.91
N ALA A 295 0.44 -17.97 -9.40
CA ALA A 295 0.75 -17.94 -10.83
C ALA A 295 0.01 -19.06 -11.62
N SER A 296 -0.23 -20.21 -10.99
CA SER A 296 -1.02 -21.30 -11.59
C SER A 296 -2.54 -21.02 -11.66
N VAL A 297 -3.03 -20.00 -10.96
CA VAL A 297 -4.46 -19.62 -10.89
C VAL A 297 -4.80 -18.63 -12.01
N GLY A 298 -4.80 -19.14 -13.25
CA GLY A 298 -5.45 -18.48 -14.38
C GLY A 298 -4.96 -17.06 -14.71
N TYR A 299 -3.65 -16.82 -14.62
CA TYR A 299 -3.01 -15.49 -14.69
C TYR A 299 -3.40 -14.59 -13.51
N TYR A 300 -3.00 -14.99 -12.30
CA TYR A 300 -3.18 -14.22 -11.05
C TYR A 300 -4.63 -13.77 -10.77
N ALA A 301 -5.60 -14.63 -11.10
CA ALA A 301 -7.02 -14.30 -11.07
C ALA A 301 -7.62 -14.25 -9.65
N PHE A 302 -8.57 -13.34 -9.45
CA PHE A 302 -9.28 -13.11 -8.21
C PHE A 302 -10.59 -13.92 -8.14
N ASP A 303 -11.09 -14.19 -6.93
CA ASP A 303 -12.33 -14.94 -6.74
C ASP A 303 -13.56 -14.02 -6.71
N PRO A 304 -14.61 -14.30 -7.49
CA PRO A 304 -15.84 -13.51 -7.47
C PRO A 304 -16.67 -13.78 -6.21
N ARG A 305 -17.15 -12.71 -5.57
CA ARG A 305 -18.13 -12.72 -4.48
C ARG A 305 -19.50 -12.21 -4.98
N SER A 306 -20.41 -11.92 -4.06
CA SER A 306 -21.72 -11.34 -4.35
C SER A 306 -21.67 -9.86 -4.78
N ASP A 307 -20.59 -9.18 -4.38
CA ASP A 307 -20.51 -7.73 -4.19
C ASP A 307 -19.08 -7.20 -4.41
N ARG A 308 -18.11 -8.07 -4.67
CA ARG A 308 -16.70 -7.75 -4.91
C ARG A 308 -15.96 -8.87 -5.62
N PHE A 309 -14.71 -8.61 -5.99
CA PHE A 309 -13.70 -9.65 -6.25
C PHE A 309 -12.63 -9.57 -5.16
N ASP A 310 -12.13 -10.70 -4.64
CA ASP A 310 -11.05 -10.72 -3.66
C ASP A 310 -10.02 -11.85 -3.90
N ALA A 311 -8.81 -11.66 -3.37
CA ALA A 311 -7.75 -12.69 -3.36
C ALA A 311 -6.94 -12.60 -2.06
N PHE A 312 -6.90 -13.69 -1.30
CA PHE A 312 -6.07 -13.85 -0.09
C PHE A 312 -4.77 -14.58 -0.47
N ILE A 313 -3.64 -13.91 -0.28
CA ILE A 313 -2.33 -14.27 -0.82
C ILE A 313 -1.30 -14.30 0.32
N ARG A 314 -0.54 -15.38 0.43
CA ARG A 314 0.72 -15.42 1.21
C ARG A 314 1.88 -15.12 0.25
N PRO A 315 2.64 -14.03 0.42
CA PRO A 315 3.87 -13.81 -0.33
C PRO A 315 4.93 -14.85 0.05
N ASN A 316 5.89 -15.12 -0.84
CA ASN A 316 6.96 -16.10 -0.59
C ASN A 316 8.20 -15.50 0.12
N ASP A 317 8.22 -14.19 0.36
CA ASP A 317 9.25 -13.50 1.15
C ASP A 317 8.63 -12.27 1.84
N VAL A 318 9.42 -11.51 2.60
CA VAL A 318 8.98 -10.26 3.24
C VAL A 318 8.84 -9.17 2.18
N MET A 319 7.72 -8.45 2.19
CA MET A 319 7.50 -7.25 1.38
C MET A 319 8.22 -6.05 1.99
N ASP A 320 8.54 -5.03 1.18
CA ASP A 320 9.04 -3.74 1.64
C ASP A 320 8.05 -2.61 1.30
N ALA A 321 8.18 -1.46 1.97
CA ALA A 321 7.48 -0.25 1.54
C ALA A 321 8.01 0.18 0.16
N GLY A 322 7.19 0.88 -0.62
CA GLY A 322 7.48 1.19 -2.02
C GLY A 322 7.05 0.11 -3.02
N ASP A 323 6.83 -1.15 -2.59
CA ASP A 323 6.47 -2.23 -3.51
C ASP A 323 5.07 -2.03 -4.13
N THR A 324 5.00 -1.82 -5.45
CA THR A 324 3.74 -1.53 -6.17
C THR A 324 3.02 -2.78 -6.66
N PHE A 325 1.71 -2.82 -6.43
CA PHE A 325 0.78 -3.84 -6.90
C PHE A 325 -0.13 -3.23 -7.96
N THR A 326 -0.09 -3.74 -9.19
CA THR A 326 -1.03 -3.33 -10.25
C THR A 326 -2.06 -4.42 -10.51
N VAL A 327 -3.34 -4.05 -10.50
CA VAL A 327 -4.48 -4.92 -10.80
C VAL A 327 -5.21 -4.44 -12.05
N GLU A 328 -5.60 -5.38 -12.89
CA GLU A 328 -6.40 -5.15 -14.09
C GLU A 328 -7.83 -5.65 -13.85
N ILE A 329 -8.80 -4.79 -14.14
CA ILE A 329 -10.23 -5.03 -13.92
C ILE A 329 -10.93 -4.89 -15.27
N SER A 330 -11.61 -5.96 -15.70
CA SER A 330 -12.46 -5.97 -16.89
C SER A 330 -13.93 -5.87 -16.52
N PHE A 331 -14.68 -5.04 -17.22
CA PHE A 331 -16.10 -4.76 -16.95
C PHE A 331 -17.05 -5.52 -17.90
N ASP A 332 -18.32 -5.58 -17.53
CA ASP A 332 -19.38 -6.28 -18.26
C ASP A 332 -19.79 -5.64 -19.60
N ASP A 333 -19.40 -4.39 -19.84
CA ASP A 333 -19.50 -3.72 -21.15
C ASP A 333 -18.33 -4.07 -22.10
N GLY A 334 -17.28 -4.73 -21.60
CA GLY A 334 -16.07 -5.09 -22.33
C GLY A 334 -14.93 -4.08 -22.26
N THR A 335 -15.05 -3.02 -21.46
CA THR A 335 -13.93 -2.14 -21.10
C THR A 335 -12.98 -2.81 -20.10
N THR A 336 -11.77 -2.27 -19.93
CA THR A 336 -10.78 -2.76 -18.97
C THR A 336 -9.90 -1.61 -18.52
N GLU A 337 -9.64 -1.52 -17.21
CA GLU A 337 -8.85 -0.47 -16.57
C GLU A 337 -7.80 -1.09 -15.63
N GLN A 338 -6.77 -0.32 -15.29
CA GLN A 338 -5.65 -0.76 -14.46
C GLN A 338 -5.39 0.21 -13.31
N TYR A 339 -5.43 -0.31 -12.09
CA TYR A 339 -5.24 0.43 -10.85
C TYR A 339 -3.95 -0.05 -10.18
N SER A 340 -3.19 0.89 -9.62
CA SER A 340 -1.98 0.60 -8.87
C SER A 340 -2.16 1.08 -7.43
N ARG A 341 -1.56 0.35 -6.50
CA ARG A 341 -1.37 0.75 -5.10
C ARG A 341 0.06 0.40 -4.70
N MET A 342 0.76 1.33 -4.07
CA MET A 342 2.01 1.08 -3.40
C MET A 342 1.75 0.39 -2.05
N ILE A 343 2.76 -0.26 -1.48
CA ILE A 343 2.80 -0.55 -0.03
C ILE A 343 3.38 0.68 0.67
N ASN A 344 2.53 1.44 1.35
CA ASN A 344 2.91 2.71 1.99
C ASN A 344 3.77 2.49 3.27
N TYR A 345 3.61 1.33 3.92
CA TYR A 345 4.43 0.89 5.05
C TYR A 345 4.31 -0.64 5.22
N VAL A 346 5.27 -1.28 5.91
CA VAL A 346 5.19 -2.70 6.26
C VAL A 346 5.20 -2.91 7.77
N PHE A 347 4.21 -3.63 8.28
CA PHE A 347 4.24 -4.13 9.65
C PHE A 347 5.37 -5.16 9.84
N LYS A 348 6.57 -4.70 10.21
CA LYS A 348 7.69 -5.60 10.60
C LYS A 348 7.56 -6.10 12.04
N ASN A 349 6.64 -5.55 12.84
CA ASN A 349 6.28 -6.06 14.17
C ASN A 349 4.79 -5.87 14.48
N ILE A 350 4.36 -6.41 15.62
CA ILE A 350 3.00 -6.38 16.17
C ILE A 350 2.96 -5.55 17.47
N PRO A 351 1.76 -5.11 17.91
CA PRO A 351 1.57 -4.53 19.24
C PRO A 351 2.07 -5.36 20.42
N LYS A 352 2.80 -4.71 21.33
CA LYS A 352 3.37 -5.33 22.55
C LYS A 352 2.59 -4.94 23.80
N LEU A 353 1.83 -5.86 24.41
CA LEU A 353 1.15 -5.64 25.70
C LEU A 353 2.21 -5.39 26.77
N LEU A 354 1.96 -4.35 27.58
CA LEU A 354 2.79 -3.97 28.72
C LEU A 354 2.04 -4.15 30.04
N GLN A 355 0.76 -3.72 30.11
CA GLN A 355 -0.05 -3.81 31.34
C GLN A 355 -1.54 -3.99 31.05
N TYR A 356 -2.25 -4.71 31.92
CA TYR A 356 -3.69 -4.94 31.84
C TYR A 356 -4.37 -4.80 33.21
N GLY A 357 -5.67 -4.55 33.25
CA GLY A 357 -6.47 -4.62 34.48
C GLY A 357 -7.55 -3.54 34.55
N ALA A 358 -7.92 -3.15 35.77
CA ALA A 358 -8.82 -2.02 35.98
C ALA A 358 -8.02 -0.70 35.90
N GLY A 359 -8.65 0.39 35.45
CA GLY A 359 -8.01 1.72 35.32
C GLY A 359 -7.49 2.36 36.61
N THR A 360 -7.59 1.69 37.77
CA THR A 360 -6.97 2.10 39.05
C THR A 360 -6.03 1.03 39.64
N ALA A 361 -5.91 -0.12 38.99
CA ALA A 361 -5.13 -1.28 39.42
C ALA A 361 -4.69 -2.10 38.18
N LEU A 362 -3.68 -1.59 37.48
CA LEU A 362 -3.01 -2.29 36.38
C LEU A 362 -1.99 -3.30 36.91
N THR A 363 -1.78 -4.36 36.15
CA THR A 363 -0.82 -5.45 36.37
C THR A 363 0.10 -5.51 35.16
N ASP A 364 1.42 -5.64 35.38
CA ASP A 364 2.39 -5.82 34.30
C ASP A 364 2.17 -7.17 33.60
N PHE A 365 2.29 -7.20 32.28
CA PHE A 365 2.18 -8.41 31.47
C PHE A 365 3.56 -9.04 31.19
N ASP A 366 3.62 -10.36 31.23
CA ASP A 366 4.78 -11.14 30.83
C ASP A 366 4.33 -12.27 29.90
N VAL A 367 4.77 -12.22 28.63
CA VAL A 367 4.45 -13.23 27.61
C VAL A 367 5.08 -14.60 27.93
N HIS A 368 5.98 -14.67 28.92
CA HIS A 368 6.60 -15.89 29.43
C HIS A 368 5.97 -16.41 30.73
N ASP A 369 4.94 -15.78 31.31
CA ASP A 369 4.31 -16.31 32.54
C ASP A 369 3.64 -17.67 32.23
N PRO A 370 4.04 -18.76 32.90
CA PRO A 370 3.56 -20.12 32.59
C PRO A 370 2.13 -20.40 33.09
N ASN A 371 1.38 -19.37 33.49
CA ASN A 371 0.01 -19.44 33.98
C ASN A 371 -0.88 -18.32 33.39
N ILE A 372 -0.30 -17.17 32.99
CA ILE A 372 -1.00 -15.99 32.47
C ILE A 372 -0.19 -15.30 31.35
N ASN A 373 -0.03 -15.96 30.20
CA ASN A 373 0.56 -15.34 29.01
C ASN A 373 -0.46 -14.99 27.91
N GLY A 374 -1.75 -15.16 28.18
CA GLY A 374 -2.82 -14.79 27.25
C GLY A 374 -3.09 -15.79 26.14
N THR A 375 -2.61 -17.03 26.27
CA THR A 375 -2.97 -18.16 25.40
C THR A 375 -4.33 -18.77 25.72
N ASP A 376 -4.91 -19.52 24.76
CA ASP A 376 -6.07 -20.41 24.93
C ASP A 376 -5.91 -21.35 26.17
N HIS A 377 -4.66 -21.64 26.56
CA HIS A 377 -4.29 -22.47 27.71
C HIS A 377 -4.05 -21.68 29.01
N HIS A 378 -3.63 -20.42 28.93
CA HIS A 378 -3.20 -19.57 30.05
C HIS A 378 -3.75 -18.12 29.90
N PRO A 379 -5.07 -17.95 29.84
CA PRO A 379 -5.71 -16.69 29.46
C PRO A 379 -5.59 -15.60 30.54
N ILE A 380 -5.69 -14.34 30.13
CA ILE A 380 -5.62 -13.18 31.04
C ILE A 380 -6.89 -13.09 31.91
N PRO A 381 -6.78 -12.98 33.25
CA PRO A 381 -7.93 -12.76 34.12
C PRO A 381 -8.61 -11.41 33.87
N LEU A 382 -9.92 -11.44 33.61
CA LEU A 382 -10.76 -10.27 33.42
C LEU A 382 -11.69 -10.04 34.63
N ASP A 383 -11.54 -8.90 35.31
CA ASP A 383 -12.52 -8.43 36.30
C ASP A 383 -13.75 -7.82 35.59
N GLY A 384 -14.68 -8.68 35.20
CA GLY A 384 -15.89 -8.30 34.45
C GLY A 384 -16.89 -7.38 35.19
N GLU A 385 -16.61 -6.97 36.43
CA GLU A 385 -17.40 -5.96 37.14
C GLU A 385 -16.91 -4.51 36.86
N GLN A 386 -15.74 -4.36 36.25
CA GLN A 386 -15.08 -3.09 35.95
C GLN A 386 -14.71 -2.99 34.46
N ASP A 387 -14.39 -1.78 34.00
CA ASP A 387 -13.90 -1.58 32.63
C ASP A 387 -12.47 -2.10 32.50
N LEU A 388 -12.20 -2.87 31.44
CA LEU A 388 -10.86 -3.35 31.12
C LEU A 388 -10.05 -2.19 30.52
N VAL A 389 -8.89 -1.92 31.10
CA VAL A 389 -7.86 -1.03 30.56
C VAL A 389 -6.65 -1.87 30.19
N LEU A 390 -6.10 -1.58 29.01
CA LEU A 390 -4.91 -2.20 28.44
C LEU A 390 -3.88 -1.10 28.15
N VAL A 391 -2.59 -1.43 28.22
CA VAL A 391 -1.46 -0.53 27.97
C VAL A 391 -0.40 -1.29 27.19
N PHE A 392 0.08 -0.72 26.10
CA PHE A 392 0.82 -1.43 25.04
C PHE A 392 1.78 -0.45 24.33
N ASN A 393 2.68 -0.99 23.49
CA ASN A 393 3.30 -0.24 22.40
C ASN A 393 2.65 -0.63 21.05
N PRO A 394 2.37 0.32 20.14
CA PRO A 394 1.93 0.05 18.76
C PRO A 394 3.01 -0.70 17.96
N PRO A 395 2.66 -1.23 16.77
CA PRO A 395 3.66 -1.75 15.86
C PRO A 395 4.53 -0.59 15.35
N VAL A 396 5.67 -0.97 14.79
CA VAL A 396 6.58 -0.06 14.09
C VAL A 396 6.66 -0.47 12.62
N ASP A 397 7.01 0.50 11.78
CA ASP A 397 7.28 0.28 10.36
C ASP A 397 8.66 -0.39 10.14
N GLU A 398 9.09 -0.47 8.89
CA GLU A 398 10.40 -1.01 8.53
C GLU A 398 11.62 -0.17 8.92
N ASN A 399 11.42 1.12 9.21
CA ASN A 399 12.47 2.00 9.76
C ASN A 399 12.59 1.87 11.29
N GLY A 400 11.56 1.30 11.93
CA GLY A 400 11.43 1.19 13.37
C GLY A 400 10.71 2.38 14.00
N ASP A 401 10.12 3.25 13.18
CA ASP A 401 9.34 4.40 13.61
C ASP A 401 7.89 4.02 13.93
N TRP A 402 7.26 4.85 14.76
CA TRP A 402 5.95 4.54 15.33
C TRP A 402 4.87 4.96 14.35
N ILE A 403 4.16 3.99 13.78
CA ILE A 403 3.04 4.27 12.87
C ILE A 403 1.96 5.01 13.69
N THR A 404 1.75 6.29 13.37
CA THR A 404 0.77 7.20 13.99
C THR A 404 -0.57 7.15 13.24
N GLY A 405 -1.55 7.96 13.64
CA GLY A 405 -2.86 8.04 12.99
C GLY A 405 -3.84 6.89 13.25
N MET A 406 -3.37 5.65 13.13
CA MET A 406 -4.18 4.42 13.02
C MET A 406 -5.38 4.33 13.98
N TYR A 407 -6.50 3.88 13.42
CA TYR A 407 -7.72 3.62 14.17
C TYR A 407 -7.63 2.27 14.88
N TYR A 408 -7.46 2.31 16.20
CA TYR A 408 -7.37 1.09 17.01
C TYR A 408 -8.75 0.47 17.24
N THR A 409 -9.07 -0.57 16.46
CA THR A 409 -10.35 -1.30 16.53
C THR A 409 -10.24 -2.51 17.45
N PHE A 410 -11.21 -2.65 18.36
CA PHE A 410 -11.23 -3.68 19.40
C PHE A 410 -12.36 -4.65 19.09
N THR A 411 -12.09 -5.63 18.23
CA THR A 411 -13.12 -6.54 17.73
C THR A 411 -13.25 -7.75 18.64
N ILE A 412 -14.24 -7.71 19.52
CA ILE A 412 -14.57 -8.79 20.45
C ILE A 412 -15.25 -9.91 19.66
N PHE A 413 -14.48 -10.89 19.22
CA PHE A 413 -15.00 -12.12 18.62
C PHE A 413 -15.38 -13.14 19.71
N TYR A 414 -16.43 -13.91 19.44
CA TYR A 414 -16.89 -14.96 20.33
C TYR A 414 -16.57 -16.32 19.68
N HIS A 415 -15.38 -16.89 19.97
CA HIS A 415 -15.03 -18.35 20.00
C HIS A 415 -13.52 -18.64 19.74
N ALA A 416 -12.79 -19.15 20.75
CA ALA A 416 -11.52 -19.95 20.72
C ALA A 416 -10.28 -19.44 19.94
N ALA A 417 -9.12 -19.30 20.61
CA ALA A 417 -8.62 -17.95 20.92
C ALA A 417 -7.07 -17.80 20.84
N ASP A 418 -6.50 -17.12 19.81
CA ASP A 418 -6.12 -15.68 19.70
C ASP A 418 -4.60 -15.36 19.90
N GLU A 419 -4.12 -14.11 19.74
CA GLU A 419 -2.93 -13.40 20.36
C GLU A 419 -2.98 -11.83 20.39
N GLY A 420 -2.74 -11.00 21.46
CA GLY A 420 -2.36 -9.52 21.38
C GLY A 420 -3.14 -8.27 21.97
N THR A 421 -2.75 -7.00 21.62
CA THR A 421 -3.04 -5.70 22.32
C THR A 421 -3.25 -4.36 21.53
N TYR A 422 -4.00 -3.38 22.11
CA TYR A 422 -3.92 -1.88 22.01
C TYR A 422 -4.50 -1.24 23.32
N THR A 423 -4.49 0.10 23.52
CA THR A 423 -5.12 0.82 24.66
C THR A 423 -6.54 1.31 24.34
N VAL A 424 -7.58 0.65 24.86
CA VAL A 424 -8.95 1.20 25.00
C VAL A 424 -9.54 0.75 26.34
N THR A 425 -10.38 1.61 26.90
CA THR A 425 -11.31 1.26 27.98
C THR A 425 -12.49 0.50 27.39
N ILE A 426 -12.48 -0.84 27.45
CA ILE A 426 -13.63 -1.63 27.01
C ILE A 426 -14.69 -1.59 28.11
N PRO A 427 -15.89 -1.03 27.86
CA PRO A 427 -16.93 -0.93 28.87
C PRO A 427 -17.43 -2.31 29.25
N LYS A 428 -17.65 -2.56 30.54
CA LYS A 428 -18.01 -3.90 31.03
C LYS A 428 -19.27 -4.51 30.38
N GLU A 429 -20.19 -3.67 29.91
CA GLU A 429 -21.39 -4.07 29.18
C GLU A 429 -21.10 -4.82 27.87
N ALA A 430 -19.85 -4.77 27.36
CA ALA A 430 -19.39 -5.53 26.20
C ALA A 430 -19.02 -7.00 26.50
N PHE A 431 -19.01 -7.43 27.78
CA PHE A 431 -18.63 -8.79 28.20
C PHE A 431 -19.84 -9.59 28.72
N PRO A 432 -20.77 -10.05 27.86
CA PRO A 432 -21.98 -10.76 28.28
C PRO A 432 -21.64 -12.07 28.98
N ASP A 433 -22.37 -12.40 30.05
CA ASP A 433 -22.22 -13.69 30.76
C ASP A 433 -22.80 -14.87 29.98
N THR A 434 -23.76 -14.61 29.09
CA THR A 434 -24.42 -15.65 28.27
C THR A 434 -24.66 -15.20 26.84
N VAL A 435 -24.54 -16.14 25.91
CA VAL A 435 -24.84 -15.97 24.48
C VAL A 435 -25.97 -16.91 24.04
N VAL A 436 -26.72 -16.51 23.01
CA VAL A 436 -27.75 -17.34 22.38
C VAL A 436 -27.11 -18.15 21.26
N LEU A 437 -27.17 -19.48 21.36
CA LEU A 437 -26.68 -20.40 20.34
C LEU A 437 -27.63 -20.42 19.14
N GLN A 438 -27.11 -20.65 17.94
CA GLN A 438 -27.92 -20.84 16.72
C GLN A 438 -28.93 -22.01 16.83
N SER A 439 -28.70 -22.94 17.76
CA SER A 439 -29.62 -24.03 18.11
C SER A 439 -30.83 -23.60 18.96
N GLY A 440 -30.92 -22.33 19.37
CA GLY A 440 -31.99 -21.78 20.19
C GLY A 440 -31.84 -21.98 21.71
N GLY A 441 -30.70 -22.52 22.16
CA GLY A 441 -30.32 -22.56 23.58
C GLY A 441 -29.47 -21.36 23.98
N THR A 442 -29.11 -21.26 25.27
CA THR A 442 -28.10 -20.32 25.78
C THR A 442 -26.87 -21.08 26.28
N ALA A 443 -25.70 -20.45 26.19
CA ALA A 443 -24.44 -20.92 26.78
C ALA A 443 -23.81 -19.80 27.62
N GLU A 444 -23.08 -20.16 28.66
CA GLU A 444 -22.25 -19.22 29.44
C GLU A 444 -20.94 -18.92 28.69
N VAL A 445 -20.45 -17.69 28.81
CA VAL A 445 -19.20 -17.24 28.16
C VAL A 445 -18.03 -17.40 29.11
N GLY A 446 -17.26 -18.49 28.92
CA GLY A 446 -16.09 -18.80 29.75
C GLY A 446 -14.84 -17.97 29.43
N SER A 447 -14.68 -17.56 28.17
CA SER A 447 -13.60 -16.70 27.68
C SER A 447 -14.06 -15.81 26.53
N TYR A 448 -13.31 -14.75 26.29
CA TYR A 448 -13.51 -13.76 25.24
C TYR A 448 -12.28 -13.72 24.35
N LYS A 449 -12.48 -13.62 23.03
CA LYS A 449 -11.45 -13.06 22.16
C LYS A 449 -11.53 -11.54 22.22
N ILE A 450 -10.40 -10.86 22.27
CA ILE A 450 -10.36 -9.42 21.99
C ILE A 450 -9.32 -9.20 20.90
N ASP A 451 -9.74 -9.27 19.64
CA ASP A 451 -8.92 -8.81 18.50
C ASP A 451 -8.63 -7.34 18.70
N ILE A 452 -7.35 -6.99 18.72
CA ILE A 452 -6.93 -5.62 18.96
C ILE A 452 -6.06 -5.21 17.79
N THR A 453 -6.62 -4.30 17.00
CA THR A 453 -6.26 -4.16 15.60
C THR A 453 -5.81 -2.72 15.36
N ALA A 454 -4.66 -2.51 14.75
CA ALA A 454 -4.48 -1.32 13.93
C ALA A 454 -5.33 -1.57 12.70
N ASP A 455 -6.40 -0.81 12.49
CA ASP A 455 -6.87 -0.59 11.12
C ASP A 455 -6.36 0.78 10.70
N CYS A 456 -5.65 0.82 9.58
CA CYS A 456 -5.72 1.95 8.65
C CYS A 456 -6.56 1.48 7.44
N PRO A 457 -6.84 2.35 6.46
CA PRO A 457 -7.60 1.96 5.27
C PRO A 457 -7.00 0.81 4.45
N SER A 458 -5.71 0.52 4.57
CA SER A 458 -4.95 -0.46 3.76
C SER A 458 -4.33 -1.64 4.50
N GLY A 459 -4.61 -1.82 5.79
CA GLY A 459 -3.91 -2.85 6.53
C GLY A 459 -4.24 -2.96 8.00
N ASN A 460 -3.99 -4.17 8.50
CA ASN A 460 -4.03 -4.50 9.91
C ASN A 460 -2.97 -5.50 10.40
N ALA A 461 -1.98 -5.01 11.14
CA ALA A 461 -1.41 -5.75 12.25
C ALA A 461 -2.48 -5.81 13.34
N ALA A 462 -3.04 -7.00 13.56
CA ALA A 462 -3.94 -7.23 14.67
C ALA A 462 -3.55 -8.42 15.51
N ILE A 463 -3.86 -8.25 16.77
CA ILE A 463 -3.36 -9.07 17.83
C ILE A 463 -4.30 -8.62 19.02
N MET A 464 -5.39 -9.20 19.55
CA MET A 464 -6.01 -10.53 19.74
C MET A 464 -5.82 -11.19 21.14
N LEU A 465 -5.97 -10.59 22.32
CA LEU A 465 -5.72 -11.36 23.57
C LEU A 465 -6.90 -12.25 24.04
N VAL A 466 -6.57 -13.45 24.58
CA VAL A 466 -7.53 -14.35 25.25
C VAL A 466 -7.76 -13.89 26.69
N PHE A 467 -9.00 -13.56 27.02
CA PHE A 467 -9.40 -13.19 28.39
C PHE A 467 -10.39 -14.18 28.99
N ALA A 468 -10.26 -14.49 30.27
CA ALA A 468 -11.17 -15.38 31.00
C ALA A 468 -11.75 -14.69 32.25
N LYS A 469 -13.06 -14.86 32.46
CA LYS A 469 -13.68 -14.51 33.74
C LYS A 469 -13.25 -15.52 34.82
N PRO A 470 -13.02 -15.10 36.08
CA PRO A 470 -12.72 -16.03 37.17
C PRO A 470 -13.81 -17.10 37.31
N GLN A 471 -13.45 -18.37 37.30
CA GLN A 471 -14.43 -19.45 37.54
C GLN A 471 -15.02 -19.33 38.95
N THR A 472 -16.34 -19.12 39.01
CA THR A 472 -17.14 -19.16 40.23
C THR A 472 -17.21 -20.61 40.76
N GLN A 473 -16.77 -20.80 42.01
CA GLN A 473 -16.81 -22.10 42.72
C GLN A 473 -18.16 -22.35 43.41
#